data_AF-A0A2E3XUF7-F1
#
_entry.id   AF-A0A2E3XUF7-F1
#
_cell.length_a   1.000
_cell.length_b   1.000
_cell.length_c   1.000
_cell.angle_alpha   90.00
_cell.angle_beta   90.00
_cell.angle_gamma   90.00
#
_symmetry.space_group_name_H-M   'P 1'
#
loop_
_entity.id
_entity.type
_entity.pdbx_description
1 polymer ?
#
loop_
_entity_poly.entity_id
_entity_poly.type
_entity_poly.pdbx_seq_one_letter_code
_entity_poly.pdbx_strand_id
1 'polypeptide(L)'
;MSSPFLVIAVDDEPAILEYYSYIIPDEFEVVEFTNPIEAISFAKANLNRLALIISDYKMPEMTGFEFRQSLLEQGIDCPFSLVTAFYDKEMATEGMRLKIGRFLEKPVQDQQILDLLATEAKERIDSLNEDREMISEFLQETKPMLEEIEDLILYVEEDPHDIKSINTYFRLLHTIKGTSSCLGLLEISEYAHKYEDLITKVKDAVIVVNQKVIDVLLEGLDQLKNLYQIAENFQPFPTNLDELAKIFEADFSDDPVKVNTALEDNLSASSSEEASKGERVTKEKDEKITVSETLLADFLEMSGELTVIRNTIFKSLTRLQGKLSGDRDLEHL
;
A
#
# COMPACT_ATOMS: atom_id res chain seq x y z
N MET A 1 -28.73 -5.94 3.57
CA MET A 1 -27.49 -5.38 2.98
C MET A 1 -26.47 -5.52 4.07
N SER A 2 -25.36 -6.24 3.84
CA SER A 2 -24.31 -6.37 4.86
C SER A 2 -23.71 -4.99 5.11
N SER A 3 -23.52 -4.67 6.38
CA SER A 3 -23.14 -3.34 6.83
C SER A 3 -21.66 -3.08 6.58
N PRO A 4 -21.26 -1.84 6.19
CA PRO A 4 -19.91 -1.59 5.67
C PRO A 4 -18.81 -1.58 6.74
N PHE A 5 -19.17 -1.56 8.03
CA PHE A 5 -18.26 -1.47 9.16
C PHE A 5 -18.50 -2.59 10.15
N LEU A 6 -17.43 -3.00 10.83
CA LEU A 6 -17.35 -4.18 11.67
C LEU A 6 -17.09 -3.80 13.13
N VAL A 7 -17.84 -4.39 14.05
CA VAL A 7 -17.53 -4.43 15.48
C VAL A 7 -17.22 -5.87 15.86
N ILE A 8 -16.08 -6.08 16.50
CA ILE A 8 -15.69 -7.39 17.02
C ILE A 8 -16.02 -7.42 18.52
N ALA A 9 -16.81 -8.40 18.94
CA ALA A 9 -17.09 -8.67 20.34
C ALA A 9 -16.38 -9.94 20.78
N VAL A 10 -15.62 -9.89 21.89
CA VAL A 10 -14.88 -11.03 22.44
C VAL A 10 -15.24 -11.23 23.90
N ASP A 11 -15.86 -12.35 24.23
CA ASP A 11 -16.29 -12.70 25.58
C ASP A 11 -16.43 -14.24 25.67
N ASP A 12 -16.10 -14.85 26.81
CA ASP A 12 -16.22 -16.29 26.99
C ASP A 12 -17.65 -16.74 27.33
N GLU A 13 -18.55 -15.80 27.61
CA GLU A 13 -19.97 -16.02 27.85
C GLU A 13 -20.80 -15.73 26.58
N PRO A 14 -21.35 -16.75 25.88
CA PRO A 14 -22.12 -16.55 24.65
C PRO A 14 -23.36 -15.66 24.82
N ALA A 15 -23.94 -15.65 26.01
CA ALA A 15 -25.10 -14.81 26.32
C ALA A 15 -24.76 -13.30 26.29
N ILE A 16 -23.53 -12.94 26.63
CA ILE A 16 -23.06 -11.55 26.56
C ILE A 16 -22.81 -11.14 25.10
N LEU A 17 -22.24 -12.06 24.29
CA LEU A 17 -22.05 -11.85 22.86
C LEU A 17 -23.38 -11.60 22.13
N GLU A 18 -24.39 -12.44 22.38
CA GLU A 18 -25.74 -12.28 21.82
C GLU A 18 -26.38 -10.96 22.24
N TYR A 19 -26.13 -10.52 23.49
CA TYR A 19 -26.60 -9.22 23.99
C TYR A 19 -25.94 -8.04 23.25
N TYR A 20 -24.64 -8.10 22.94
CA TYR A 20 -23.98 -7.07 22.14
C TYR A 20 -24.56 -6.99 20.73
N SER A 21 -24.77 -8.13 20.07
CA SER A 21 -25.39 -8.18 18.76
C SER A 21 -26.82 -7.64 18.73
N TYR A 22 -27.55 -7.71 19.85
CA TYR A 22 -28.89 -7.13 19.97
C TYR A 22 -28.88 -5.59 20.16
N ILE A 23 -27.90 -5.05 20.87
CA ILE A 23 -27.85 -3.61 21.19
C ILE A 23 -27.18 -2.79 20.10
N ILE A 24 -26.11 -3.34 19.50
CA ILE A 24 -25.37 -2.63 18.47
C ILE A 24 -26.29 -2.43 17.27
N PRO A 25 -26.44 -1.19 16.74
CA PRO A 25 -27.36 -0.93 15.64
C PRO A 25 -26.96 -1.69 14.37
N ASP A 26 -27.97 -2.01 13.54
CA ASP A 26 -27.80 -2.74 12.27
C ASP A 26 -26.82 -2.08 11.29
N GLU A 27 -26.42 -0.82 11.51
CA GLU A 27 -25.39 -0.13 10.70
C GLU A 27 -23.97 -0.69 10.88
N PHE A 28 -23.77 -1.53 11.90
CA PHE A 28 -22.54 -2.29 12.12
C PHE A 28 -22.81 -3.78 11.91
N GLU A 29 -21.86 -4.47 11.27
CA GLU A 29 -21.78 -5.92 11.32
C GLU A 29 -21.10 -6.30 12.64
N VAL A 30 -21.79 -7.04 13.50
CA VAL A 30 -21.19 -7.56 14.74
C VAL A 30 -20.69 -8.97 14.49
N VAL A 31 -19.41 -9.22 14.79
CA VAL A 31 -18.82 -10.55 14.73
C VAL A 31 -18.34 -10.95 16.12
N GLU A 32 -18.87 -12.06 16.57
CA GLU A 32 -18.70 -12.59 17.92
C GLU A 32 -17.61 -13.66 17.97
N PHE A 33 -16.75 -13.60 18.98
CA PHE A 33 -15.72 -14.61 19.22
C PHE A 33 -15.70 -15.00 20.70
N THR A 34 -15.64 -16.31 20.95
CA THR A 34 -15.35 -16.85 22.29
C THR A 34 -13.85 -17.12 22.47
N ASN A 35 -13.11 -17.27 21.36
CA ASN A 35 -11.66 -17.44 21.37
C ASN A 35 -10.95 -16.15 20.88
N PRO A 36 -10.10 -15.53 21.72
CA PRO A 36 -9.40 -14.30 21.34
C PRO A 36 -8.39 -14.50 20.20
N ILE A 37 -7.78 -15.68 20.04
CA ILE A 37 -6.81 -15.96 18.97
C ILE A 37 -7.50 -15.95 17.59
N GLU A 38 -8.70 -16.50 17.50
CA GLU A 38 -9.52 -16.44 16.29
C GLU A 38 -9.90 -14.99 15.97
N ALA A 39 -10.24 -14.20 16.99
CA ALA A 39 -10.55 -12.79 16.85
C ALA A 39 -9.37 -11.97 16.30
N ILE A 40 -8.11 -12.23 16.74
CA ILE A 40 -6.91 -11.56 16.19
C ILE A 40 -6.78 -11.84 14.69
N SER A 41 -6.91 -13.12 14.31
CA SER A 41 -6.75 -13.55 12.92
C SER A 41 -7.81 -12.90 12.02
N PHE A 42 -9.05 -12.85 12.50
CA PHE A 42 -10.15 -12.20 11.79
C PHE A 42 -9.99 -10.67 11.72
N ALA A 43 -9.60 -10.03 12.81
CA ALA A 43 -9.37 -8.58 12.86
C ALA A 43 -8.30 -8.16 11.85
N LYS A 44 -7.22 -8.93 11.73
CA LYS A 44 -6.15 -8.69 10.75
C LYS A 44 -6.66 -8.71 9.31
N ALA A 45 -7.50 -9.69 8.96
CA ALA A 45 -8.05 -9.82 7.62
C ALA A 45 -9.11 -8.75 7.26
N ASN A 46 -9.65 -8.04 8.26
CA ASN A 46 -10.77 -7.11 8.11
C ASN A 46 -10.45 -5.69 8.61
N LEU A 47 -9.17 -5.31 8.64
CA LEU A 47 -8.70 -4.04 9.24
C LEU A 47 -9.30 -2.79 8.56
N ASN A 48 -9.61 -2.89 7.27
CA ASN A 48 -10.20 -1.83 6.42
C ASN A 48 -11.70 -1.57 6.67
N ARG A 49 -12.34 -2.39 7.52
CA ARG A 49 -13.73 -2.21 7.96
C ARG A 49 -13.90 -2.23 9.46
N LEU A 50 -12.87 -2.61 10.21
CA LEU A 50 -12.90 -2.72 11.66
C LEU A 50 -13.00 -1.35 12.33
N ALA A 51 -14.18 -1.08 12.91
CA ALA A 51 -14.48 0.18 13.58
C ALA A 51 -14.17 0.12 15.08
N LEU A 52 -14.43 -0.99 15.74
CA LEU A 52 -14.29 -1.14 17.19
C LEU A 52 -14.10 -2.60 17.60
N ILE A 53 -13.32 -2.82 18.65
CA ILE A 53 -13.28 -4.10 19.37
C ILE A 53 -13.78 -3.87 20.80
N ILE A 54 -14.70 -4.72 21.25
CA ILE A 54 -15.16 -4.82 22.64
C ILE A 54 -14.71 -6.17 23.16
N SER A 55 -13.96 -6.19 24.26
CA SER A 55 -13.43 -7.43 24.85
C SER A 55 -13.70 -7.49 26.33
N ASP A 56 -14.00 -8.68 26.84
CA ASP A 56 -13.93 -8.95 28.27
C ASP A 56 -12.49 -8.86 28.78
N TYR A 57 -12.33 -8.49 30.05
CA TYR A 57 -11.04 -8.48 30.73
C TYR A 57 -10.50 -9.88 31.05
N LYS A 58 -11.36 -10.82 31.43
CA LYS A 58 -10.95 -12.10 32.00
C LYS A 58 -11.52 -13.26 31.19
N MET A 59 -10.80 -13.65 30.14
CA MET A 59 -11.11 -14.82 29.34
C MET A 59 -10.24 -16.03 29.75
N PRO A 60 -10.65 -17.28 29.45
CA PRO A 60 -9.94 -18.49 29.88
C PRO A 60 -8.51 -18.64 29.35
N GLU A 61 -8.24 -18.20 28.12
CA GLU A 61 -6.94 -18.39 27.45
C GLU A 61 -5.96 -17.23 27.67
N MET A 62 -6.48 -16.00 27.77
CA MET A 62 -5.69 -14.79 27.97
C MET A 62 -6.56 -13.68 28.57
N THR A 63 -5.93 -12.71 29.21
CA THR A 63 -6.58 -11.49 29.66
C THR A 63 -6.84 -10.54 28.49
N GLY A 64 -7.81 -9.63 28.63
CA GLY A 64 -8.09 -8.63 27.60
C GLY A 64 -6.92 -7.65 27.37
N PHE A 65 -6.03 -7.47 28.35
CA PHE A 65 -4.78 -6.75 28.16
C PHE A 65 -3.79 -7.51 27.27
N GLU A 66 -3.62 -8.81 27.49
CA GLU A 66 -2.78 -9.67 26.65
C GLU A 66 -3.34 -9.76 25.21
N PHE A 67 -4.67 -9.81 25.08
CA PHE A 67 -5.35 -9.75 23.79
C PHE A 67 -5.08 -8.41 23.08
N ARG A 68 -5.28 -7.27 23.76
CA ARG A 68 -4.97 -5.95 23.18
C ARG A 68 -3.49 -5.81 22.82
N GLN A 69 -2.59 -6.30 23.67
CA GLN A 69 -1.17 -6.28 23.37
C GLN A 69 -0.85 -7.08 22.11
N SER A 70 -1.43 -8.27 21.96
CA SER A 70 -1.25 -9.13 20.79
C SER A 70 -1.79 -8.47 19.51
N LEU A 71 -2.91 -7.75 19.59
CA LEU A 71 -3.44 -6.96 18.48
C LEU A 71 -2.45 -5.86 18.04
N LEU A 72 -1.89 -5.10 18.99
CA LEU A 72 -0.93 -4.05 18.71
C LEU A 72 0.38 -4.60 18.10
N GLU A 73 0.88 -5.73 18.60
CA GLU A 73 2.06 -6.41 18.06
C GLU A 73 1.86 -6.89 16.61
N GLN A 74 0.62 -7.20 16.23
CA GLN A 74 0.22 -7.52 14.86
C GLN A 74 -0.10 -6.28 14.00
N GLY A 75 0.10 -5.07 14.53
CA GLY A 75 -0.18 -3.81 13.83
C GLY A 75 -1.66 -3.40 13.80
N ILE A 76 -2.52 -4.06 14.58
CA ILE A 76 -3.96 -3.77 14.64
C ILE A 76 -4.20 -2.67 15.68
N ASP A 77 -4.15 -1.42 15.21
CA ASP A 77 -4.43 -0.23 16.03
C ASP A 77 -5.82 0.33 15.70
N CYS A 78 -6.86 -0.34 16.19
CA CYS A 78 -8.24 0.16 16.16
C CYS A 78 -8.71 0.55 17.58
N PRO A 79 -9.80 1.33 17.71
CA PRO A 79 -10.46 1.54 18.98
C PRO A 79 -10.75 0.21 19.68
N PHE A 80 -10.43 0.17 20.96
CA PHE A 80 -10.53 -1.02 21.78
C PHE A 80 -11.10 -0.64 23.13
N SER A 81 -12.17 -1.31 23.50
CA SER A 81 -12.83 -1.14 24.79
C SER A 81 -12.81 -2.43 25.59
N LEU A 82 -12.60 -2.27 26.88
CA LEU A 82 -12.45 -3.38 27.81
C LEU A 82 -13.58 -3.42 28.81
N VAL A 83 -14.22 -4.57 28.94
CA VAL A 83 -15.32 -4.80 29.89
C VAL A 83 -14.75 -5.45 31.15
N THR A 84 -15.04 -4.91 32.32
CA THR A 84 -14.49 -5.41 33.59
C THR A 84 -15.46 -5.23 34.75
N ALA A 85 -15.41 -6.12 35.73
CA ALA A 85 -16.15 -5.99 36.99
C ALA A 85 -15.47 -5.03 37.99
N PHE A 86 -14.23 -4.62 37.72
CA PHE A 86 -13.46 -3.74 38.61
C PHE A 86 -12.51 -2.86 37.80
N TYR A 87 -12.47 -1.57 38.15
CA TYR A 87 -11.56 -0.59 37.56
C TYR A 87 -10.73 0.06 38.66
N ASP A 88 -9.41 -0.13 38.61
CA ASP A 88 -8.47 0.47 39.54
C ASP A 88 -7.41 1.33 38.85
N LYS A 89 -6.54 1.93 39.67
CA LYS A 89 -5.48 2.81 39.20
C LYS A 89 -4.41 2.07 38.39
N GLU A 90 -4.16 0.79 38.68
CA GLU A 90 -3.17 -0.02 37.95
C GLU A 90 -3.70 -0.36 36.56
N MET A 91 -4.95 -0.81 36.46
CA MET A 91 -5.67 -1.04 35.20
C MET A 91 -5.79 0.23 34.36
N ALA A 92 -6.05 1.39 34.98
CA ALA A 92 -6.06 2.67 34.29
C ALA A 92 -4.71 2.99 33.62
N THR A 93 -3.62 2.78 34.37
CA THR A 93 -2.26 3.05 33.89
C THR A 93 -1.90 2.10 32.75
N GLU A 94 -2.24 0.82 32.89
CA GLU A 94 -1.98 -0.18 31.89
C GLU A 94 -2.85 0.00 30.63
N GLY A 95 -4.10 0.39 30.81
CA GLY A 95 -5.00 0.75 29.70
C GLY A 95 -4.48 1.89 28.85
N MET A 96 -3.94 2.94 29.48
CA MET A 96 -3.30 4.04 28.75
C MET A 96 -2.09 3.55 27.94
N ARG A 97 -1.27 2.66 28.53
CA ARG A 97 -0.11 2.08 27.85
C ARG A 97 -0.52 1.26 26.62
N LEU A 98 -1.61 0.51 26.74
CA LEU A 98 -2.16 -0.36 25.69
C LEU A 98 -3.15 0.37 24.75
N LYS A 99 -3.27 1.70 24.87
CA LYS A 99 -4.20 2.52 24.08
C LYS A 99 -5.63 1.97 24.10
N ILE A 100 -6.13 1.60 25.27
CA ILE A 100 -7.53 1.23 25.47
C ILE A 100 -8.34 2.53 25.55
N GLY A 101 -9.34 2.66 24.68
CA GLY A 101 -10.16 3.86 24.58
C GLY A 101 -11.07 4.03 25.78
N ARG A 102 -11.79 2.95 26.17
CA ARG A 102 -12.73 2.98 27.28
C ARG A 102 -12.75 1.68 28.08
N PHE A 103 -13.03 1.84 29.37
CA PHE A 103 -13.36 0.74 30.27
C PHE A 103 -14.86 0.76 30.56
N LEU A 104 -15.53 -0.38 30.36
CA LEU A 104 -16.95 -0.57 30.61
C LEU A 104 -17.12 -1.41 31.88
N GLU A 105 -17.81 -0.85 32.87
CA GLU A 105 -18.05 -1.53 34.15
C GLU A 105 -19.23 -2.50 34.05
N LYS A 106 -19.07 -3.74 34.52
CA LYS A 106 -20.16 -4.72 34.59
C LYS A 106 -21.11 -4.41 35.77
N PRO A 107 -22.45 -4.47 35.60
CA PRO A 107 -23.16 -4.80 34.36
C PRO A 107 -23.14 -3.65 33.36
N VAL A 108 -22.78 -3.95 32.11
CA VAL A 108 -22.70 -2.96 31.04
C VAL A 108 -24.10 -2.45 30.72
N GLN A 109 -24.27 -1.14 30.71
CA GLN A 109 -25.54 -0.49 30.36
C GLN A 109 -25.58 -0.21 28.86
N ASP A 110 -26.76 -0.34 28.24
CA ASP A 110 -26.99 -0.06 26.82
C ASP A 110 -26.40 1.29 26.40
N GLN A 111 -26.62 2.34 27.21
CA GLN A 111 -26.11 3.68 26.92
C GLN A 111 -24.58 3.74 26.82
N GLN A 112 -23.85 2.96 27.62
CA GLN A 112 -22.39 2.96 27.57
C GLN A 112 -21.86 2.40 26.24
N ILE A 113 -22.55 1.39 25.68
CA ILE A 113 -22.22 0.81 24.37
C ILE A 113 -22.57 1.80 23.26
N LEU A 114 -23.75 2.41 23.32
CA LEU A 114 -24.19 3.39 22.33
C LEU A 114 -23.27 4.62 22.30
N ASP A 115 -22.85 5.12 23.47
CA ASP A 115 -21.91 6.23 23.59
C ASP A 115 -20.53 5.86 23.01
N LEU A 116 -20.09 4.61 23.22
CA LEU A 116 -18.84 4.11 22.68
C LEU A 116 -18.87 4.08 21.14
N LEU A 117 -19.95 3.60 20.55
CA LEU A 117 -20.15 3.60 19.11
C LEU A 117 -20.23 5.03 18.55
N ALA A 118 -20.97 5.92 19.22
CA ALA A 118 -21.17 7.29 18.78
C ALA A 118 -19.89 8.14 18.81
N THR A 119 -18.92 7.79 19.66
CA THR A 119 -17.63 8.48 19.75
C THR A 119 -16.51 7.72 19.05
N GLU A 120 -16.09 6.57 19.61
CA GLU A 120 -14.83 5.93 19.22
C GLU A 120 -14.95 5.20 17.89
N ALA A 121 -16.06 4.47 17.69
CA ALA A 121 -16.29 3.80 16.41
C ALA A 121 -16.52 4.81 15.29
N LYS A 122 -17.22 5.92 15.58
CA LYS A 122 -17.48 6.99 14.61
C LYS A 122 -16.20 7.68 14.14
N GLU A 123 -15.32 8.10 15.05
CA GLU A 123 -14.03 8.70 14.70
C GLU A 123 -13.18 7.76 13.82
N ARG A 124 -13.21 6.46 14.13
CA ARG A 124 -12.53 5.45 13.31
C ARG A 124 -13.18 5.29 11.94
N ILE A 125 -14.51 5.30 11.86
CA ILE A 125 -15.26 5.24 10.61
C ILE A 125 -14.92 6.43 9.71
N ASP A 126 -14.88 7.64 10.27
CA ASP A 126 -14.53 8.85 9.51
C ASP A 126 -13.12 8.71 8.91
N SER A 127 -12.14 8.29 9.72
CA SER A 127 -10.79 7.98 9.23
C SER A 127 -10.76 6.87 8.16
N LEU A 128 -11.56 5.81 8.31
CA LEU A 128 -11.66 4.74 7.31
C LEU A 128 -12.26 5.25 6.00
N ASN A 129 -13.24 6.15 6.06
CA ASN A 129 -13.85 6.75 4.88
C ASN A 129 -12.86 7.67 4.14
N GLU A 130 -12.08 8.47 4.86
CA GLU A 130 -10.99 9.27 4.27
C GLU A 130 -9.96 8.37 3.57
N ASP A 131 -9.55 7.26 4.21
CA ASP A 131 -8.64 6.29 3.60
C ASP A 131 -9.26 5.67 2.33
N ARG A 132 -10.55 5.34 2.34
CA ARG A 132 -11.28 4.81 1.17
C ARG A 132 -11.37 5.82 0.02
N GLU A 133 -11.55 7.10 0.32
CA GLU A 133 -11.59 8.17 -0.68
C GLU A 133 -10.22 8.31 -1.37
N MET A 134 -9.13 8.36 -0.59
CA MET A 134 -7.77 8.40 -1.15
C MET A 134 -7.46 7.17 -2.01
N ILE A 135 -7.88 5.97 -1.59
CA ILE A 135 -7.72 4.75 -2.39
C ILE A 135 -8.52 4.85 -3.69
N SER A 136 -9.76 5.34 -3.64
CA SER A 136 -10.61 5.53 -4.83
C SER A 136 -9.97 6.49 -5.85
N GLU A 137 -9.41 7.60 -5.40
CA GLU A 137 -8.68 8.55 -6.26
C GLU A 137 -7.48 7.88 -6.94
N PHE A 138 -6.66 7.15 -6.17
CA PHE A 138 -5.54 6.39 -6.73
C PHE A 138 -5.99 5.34 -7.75
N LEU A 139 -7.09 4.63 -7.49
CA LEU A 139 -7.60 3.63 -8.42
C LEU A 139 -8.09 4.28 -9.73
N GLN A 140 -8.68 5.47 -9.67
CA GLN A 140 -9.07 6.23 -10.86
C GLN A 140 -7.86 6.66 -11.69
N GLU A 141 -6.76 7.06 -11.05
CA GLU A 141 -5.50 7.43 -11.72
C GLU A 141 -4.75 6.20 -12.28
N THR A 142 -4.82 5.07 -11.57
CA THR A 142 -4.07 3.86 -11.92
C THR A 142 -4.69 3.10 -13.09
N LYS A 143 -6.01 3.12 -13.23
CA LYS A 143 -6.71 2.43 -14.32
C LYS A 143 -6.16 2.74 -15.72
N PRO A 144 -6.06 4.01 -16.15
CA PRO A 144 -5.50 4.32 -17.47
C PRO A 144 -4.03 3.94 -17.58
N MET A 145 -3.27 3.90 -16.48
CA MET A 145 -1.87 3.45 -16.51
C MET A 145 -1.75 1.95 -16.78
N LEU A 146 -2.68 1.14 -16.24
CA LEU A 146 -2.73 -0.30 -16.53
C LEU A 146 -3.10 -0.57 -17.99
N GLU A 147 -3.99 0.23 -18.57
CA GLU A 147 -4.34 0.18 -19.99
C GLU A 147 -3.14 0.61 -20.87
N GLU A 148 -2.42 1.66 -20.49
CA GLU A 148 -1.21 2.11 -21.21
C GLU A 148 -0.08 1.07 -21.13
N ILE A 149 0.12 0.41 -19.98
CA ILE A 149 1.10 -0.67 -19.85
C ILE A 149 0.77 -1.83 -20.81
N GLU A 150 -0.51 -2.18 -20.97
CA GLU A 150 -0.94 -3.23 -21.90
C GLU A 150 -0.54 -2.91 -23.34
N ASP A 151 -0.84 -1.69 -23.80
CA ASP A 151 -0.46 -1.22 -25.13
C ASP A 151 1.07 -1.23 -25.32
N LEU A 152 1.82 -0.80 -24.29
CA LEU A 152 3.29 -0.78 -24.31
C LEU A 152 3.90 -2.18 -24.42
N ILE A 153 3.29 -3.20 -23.80
CA ILE A 153 3.76 -4.59 -23.94
C ILE A 153 3.66 -5.03 -25.41
N LEU A 154 2.56 -4.71 -26.09
CA LEU A 154 2.36 -5.05 -27.51
C LEU A 154 3.36 -4.31 -28.42
N TYR A 155 3.64 -3.03 -28.14
CA TYR A 155 4.67 -2.30 -28.89
C TYR A 155 6.07 -2.89 -28.68
N VAL A 156 6.40 -3.33 -27.47
CA VAL A 156 7.69 -3.97 -27.15
C VAL A 156 7.80 -5.36 -27.81
N GLU A 157 6.69 -6.06 -28.02
CA GLU A 157 6.65 -7.30 -28.81
C GLU A 157 6.96 -7.03 -30.29
N GLU A 158 6.40 -5.97 -30.88
CA GLU A 158 6.66 -5.59 -32.27
C GLU A 158 8.07 -5.02 -32.50
N ASP A 159 8.53 -4.14 -31.60
CA ASP A 159 9.88 -3.55 -31.62
C ASP A 159 10.57 -3.64 -30.25
N PRO A 160 11.29 -4.76 -29.99
CA PRO A 160 12.07 -4.98 -28.78
C PRO A 160 13.14 -3.92 -28.46
N HIS A 161 13.52 -3.08 -29.42
CA HIS A 161 14.59 -2.09 -29.25
C HIS A 161 14.04 -0.68 -29.00
N ASP A 162 12.71 -0.50 -28.90
CA ASP A 162 12.14 0.80 -28.57
C ASP A 162 12.30 1.15 -27.08
N ILE A 163 13.46 1.73 -26.79
CA ILE A 163 13.84 2.25 -25.48
C ILE A 163 12.80 3.25 -24.92
N LYS A 164 12.04 3.96 -25.77
CA LYS A 164 11.03 4.90 -25.29
C LYS A 164 9.86 4.16 -24.64
N SER A 165 9.34 3.13 -25.29
CA SER A 165 8.25 2.31 -24.77
C SER A 165 8.64 1.63 -23.46
N ILE A 166 9.84 1.03 -23.41
CA ILE A 166 10.38 0.39 -22.20
C ILE A 166 10.51 1.40 -21.04
N ASN A 167 11.03 2.60 -21.30
CA ASN A 167 11.16 3.62 -20.26
C ASN A 167 9.81 4.18 -19.78
N THR A 168 8.82 4.29 -20.66
CA THR A 168 7.47 4.73 -20.25
C THR A 168 6.83 3.69 -19.36
N TYR A 169 6.91 2.42 -19.75
CA TYR A 169 6.44 1.30 -18.95
C TYR A 169 7.06 1.31 -17.54
N PHE A 170 8.40 1.38 -17.46
CA PHE A 170 9.11 1.48 -16.18
C PHE A 170 8.58 2.64 -15.30
N ARG A 171 8.36 3.84 -15.88
CA ARG A 171 7.85 4.99 -15.13
C ARG A 171 6.42 4.77 -14.62
N LEU A 172 5.56 4.10 -15.39
CA LEU A 172 4.20 3.79 -14.98
C LEU A 172 4.20 2.83 -13.77
N LEU A 173 4.96 1.73 -13.84
CA LEU A 173 5.13 0.80 -12.72
C LEU A 173 5.71 1.50 -11.48
N HIS A 174 6.75 2.31 -11.65
CA HIS A 174 7.37 3.06 -10.56
C HIS A 174 6.37 4.00 -9.86
N THR A 175 5.51 4.64 -10.65
CA THR A 175 4.47 5.52 -10.13
C THR A 175 3.42 4.70 -9.36
N ILE A 176 2.92 3.59 -9.91
CA ILE A 176 1.97 2.68 -9.25
C ILE A 176 2.55 2.16 -7.92
N LYS A 177 3.83 1.74 -7.92
CA LYS A 177 4.54 1.29 -6.72
C LYS A 177 4.59 2.37 -5.64
N GLY A 178 4.97 3.60 -6.04
CA GLY A 178 5.14 4.71 -5.11
C GLY A 178 3.84 5.19 -4.48
N THR A 179 2.78 5.33 -5.28
CA THR A 179 1.46 5.78 -4.79
C THR A 179 0.77 4.71 -3.96
N SER A 180 0.80 3.43 -4.37
CA SER A 180 0.25 2.32 -3.57
C SER A 180 0.96 2.15 -2.23
N SER A 181 2.29 2.26 -2.19
CA SER A 181 3.08 2.25 -0.94
C SER A 181 2.63 3.36 0.00
N CYS A 182 2.47 4.58 -0.54
CA CYS A 182 2.04 5.74 0.24
C CYS A 182 0.67 5.49 0.86
N LEU A 183 -0.27 4.88 0.14
CA LEU A 183 -1.62 4.59 0.61
C LEU A 183 -1.72 3.34 1.51
N GLY A 184 -0.61 2.65 1.77
CA GLY A 184 -0.59 1.44 2.59
C GLY A 184 -1.14 0.20 1.87
N LEU A 185 -1.28 0.25 0.54
CA LEU A 185 -1.60 -0.89 -0.32
C LEU A 185 -0.30 -1.66 -0.60
N LEU A 186 0.28 -2.24 0.45
CA LEU A 186 1.61 -2.85 0.43
C LEU A 186 1.69 -3.99 -0.57
N GLU A 187 0.61 -4.76 -0.72
CA GLU A 187 0.50 -5.89 -1.63
C GLU A 187 0.66 -5.48 -3.10
N ILE A 188 0.01 -4.37 -3.49
CA ILE A 188 0.17 -3.79 -4.83
C ILE A 188 1.58 -3.24 -5.01
N SER A 189 2.10 -2.58 -3.98
CA SER A 189 3.43 -1.97 -4.02
C SER A 189 4.55 -2.99 -4.19
N GLU A 190 4.53 -4.06 -3.39
CA GLU A 190 5.50 -5.16 -3.44
C GLU A 190 5.43 -5.90 -4.78
N TYR A 191 4.22 -6.16 -5.28
CA TYR A 191 4.05 -6.80 -6.57
C TYR A 191 4.58 -5.91 -7.72
N ALA A 192 4.21 -4.62 -7.72
CA ALA A 192 4.69 -3.65 -8.70
C ALA A 192 6.21 -3.49 -8.66
N HIS A 193 6.85 -3.60 -7.49
CA HIS A 193 8.30 -3.57 -7.35
C HIS A 193 8.97 -4.77 -8.05
N LYS A 194 8.50 -6.00 -7.79
CA LYS A 194 9.04 -7.20 -8.47
C LYS A 194 8.84 -7.13 -9.99
N TYR A 195 7.72 -6.53 -10.41
CA TYR A 195 7.44 -6.29 -11.82
C TYR A 195 8.39 -5.23 -12.43
N GLU A 196 8.66 -4.15 -11.69
CA GLU A 196 9.63 -3.11 -12.06
C GLU A 196 11.06 -3.69 -12.17
N ASP A 197 11.42 -4.65 -11.33
CA ASP A 197 12.73 -5.32 -11.42
C ASP A 197 12.91 -6.10 -12.72
N LEU A 198 11.85 -6.78 -13.20
CA LEU A 198 11.90 -7.47 -14.48
C LEU A 198 12.06 -6.47 -15.64
N ILE A 199 11.28 -5.39 -15.66
CA ILE A 199 11.39 -4.40 -16.74
C ILE A 199 12.72 -3.64 -16.68
N THR A 200 13.32 -3.48 -15.50
CA THR A 200 14.67 -2.93 -15.33
C THR A 200 15.71 -3.79 -16.02
N LYS A 201 15.64 -5.13 -15.88
CA LYS A 201 16.55 -6.05 -16.59
C LYS A 201 16.38 -5.99 -18.11
N VAL A 202 15.16 -5.78 -18.61
CA VAL A 202 14.90 -5.56 -20.05
C VAL A 202 15.49 -4.22 -20.50
N LYS A 203 15.25 -3.16 -19.74
CA LYS A 203 15.76 -1.80 -20.00
C LYS A 203 17.29 -1.76 -20.04
N ASP A 204 17.95 -2.47 -19.13
CA ASP A 204 19.42 -2.53 -19.03
C ASP A 204 20.03 -3.55 -20.01
N ALA A 205 19.22 -4.11 -20.92
CA ALA A 205 19.61 -5.12 -21.91
C ALA A 205 20.23 -6.39 -21.32
N VAL A 206 19.94 -6.69 -20.04
CA VAL A 206 20.33 -7.95 -19.37
C VAL A 206 19.48 -9.11 -19.88
N ILE A 207 18.20 -8.83 -20.20
CA ILE A 207 17.26 -9.78 -20.78
C ILE A 207 16.89 -9.32 -22.20
N VAL A 208 17.03 -10.22 -23.18
CA VAL A 208 16.54 -9.98 -24.54
C VAL A 208 15.05 -10.29 -24.59
N VAL A 209 14.25 -9.35 -25.09
CA VAL A 209 12.81 -9.56 -25.27
C VAL A 209 12.59 -10.66 -26.30
N ASN A 210 11.85 -11.69 -25.89
CA ASN A 210 11.39 -12.80 -26.72
C ASN A 210 9.95 -13.16 -26.29
N GLN A 211 9.32 -14.13 -26.96
CA GLN A 211 7.94 -14.51 -26.65
C GLN A 211 7.74 -14.88 -25.17
N LYS A 212 8.71 -15.59 -24.58
CA LYS A 212 8.66 -16.00 -23.17
C LYS A 212 8.66 -14.79 -22.23
N VAL A 213 9.43 -13.75 -22.53
CA VAL A 213 9.43 -12.50 -21.76
C VAL A 213 8.08 -11.79 -21.90
N ILE A 214 7.57 -11.67 -23.14
CA ILE A 214 6.26 -11.04 -23.40
C ILE A 214 5.14 -11.77 -22.64
N ASP A 215 5.11 -13.10 -22.68
CA ASP A 215 4.12 -13.90 -21.98
C ASP A 215 4.16 -13.63 -20.46
N VAL A 216 5.36 -13.52 -19.86
CA VAL A 216 5.53 -13.19 -18.44
C VAL A 216 5.11 -11.74 -18.13
N LEU A 217 5.36 -10.78 -19.02
CA LEU A 217 4.89 -9.41 -18.83
C LEU A 217 3.35 -9.35 -18.88
N LEU A 218 2.71 -10.01 -19.85
CA LEU A 218 1.25 -10.05 -19.93
C LEU A 218 0.63 -10.72 -18.68
N GLU A 219 1.15 -11.89 -18.29
CA GLU A 219 0.70 -12.56 -17.06
C GLU A 219 0.94 -11.69 -15.82
N GLY A 220 2.08 -10.99 -15.79
CA GLY A 220 2.42 -10.01 -14.76
C GLY A 220 1.40 -8.88 -14.65
N LEU A 221 0.96 -8.34 -15.79
CA LEU A 221 -0.06 -7.30 -15.86
C LEU A 221 -1.43 -7.80 -15.40
N ASP A 222 -1.83 -9.00 -15.81
CA ASP A 222 -3.11 -9.61 -15.42
C ASP A 222 -3.21 -9.77 -13.90
N GLN A 223 -2.14 -10.23 -13.24
CA GLN A 223 -2.11 -10.31 -11.78
C GLN A 223 -2.14 -8.93 -11.11
N LEU A 224 -1.43 -7.93 -11.65
CA LEU A 224 -1.52 -6.56 -11.14
C LEU A 224 -2.95 -6.00 -11.27
N LYS A 225 -3.63 -6.27 -12.39
CA LYS A 225 -5.05 -5.93 -12.60
C LYS A 225 -5.96 -6.67 -11.62
N ASN A 226 -5.67 -7.93 -11.26
CA ASN A 226 -6.42 -8.65 -10.22
C ASN A 226 -6.25 -8.00 -8.84
N LEU A 227 -5.02 -7.64 -8.46
CA LEU A 227 -4.77 -6.93 -7.19
C LEU A 227 -5.47 -5.56 -7.17
N TYR A 228 -5.48 -4.84 -8.30
CA TYR A 228 -6.26 -3.62 -8.47
C TYR A 228 -7.76 -3.84 -8.22
N GLN A 229 -8.36 -4.90 -8.79
CA GLN A 229 -9.77 -5.23 -8.58
C GLN A 229 -10.09 -5.61 -7.13
N ILE A 230 -9.17 -6.28 -6.43
CA ILE A 230 -9.32 -6.59 -5.01
C ILE A 230 -9.38 -5.29 -4.20
N ALA A 231 -8.47 -4.34 -4.49
CA ALA A 231 -8.47 -3.03 -3.86
C ALA A 231 -9.75 -2.22 -4.17
N GLU A 232 -10.20 -2.22 -5.44
CA GLU A 232 -11.42 -1.54 -5.88
C GLU A 232 -12.67 -2.05 -5.14
N ASN A 233 -12.72 -3.34 -4.84
CA ASN A 233 -13.82 -3.97 -4.11
C ASN A 233 -13.61 -4.00 -2.58
N PHE A 234 -12.52 -3.40 -2.07
CA PHE A 234 -12.10 -3.45 -0.66
C PHE A 234 -12.08 -4.87 -0.08
N GLN A 235 -11.70 -5.85 -0.91
CA GLN A 235 -11.58 -7.24 -0.51
C GLN A 235 -10.23 -7.49 0.18
N PRO A 236 -10.14 -8.50 1.06
CA PRO A 236 -8.87 -8.91 1.63
C PRO A 236 -7.89 -9.37 0.56
N PHE A 237 -6.64 -8.90 0.62
CA PHE A 237 -5.58 -9.37 -0.27
C PHE A 237 -5.19 -10.83 0.02
N PRO A 238 -4.70 -11.55 -1.00
CA PRO A 238 -4.25 -12.93 -0.82
C PRO A 238 -3.01 -12.99 0.06
N THR A 239 -2.94 -14.00 0.93
CA THR A 239 -1.83 -14.18 1.89
C THR A 239 -0.50 -14.59 1.23
N ASN A 240 -0.49 -14.98 -0.05
CA ASN A 240 0.68 -15.57 -0.73
C ASN A 240 1.11 -14.80 -1.98
N LEU A 241 1.53 -13.54 -1.80
CA LEU A 241 2.09 -12.70 -2.87
C LEU A 241 3.35 -13.29 -3.51
N ASP A 242 4.17 -13.98 -2.73
CA ASP A 242 5.40 -14.60 -3.25
C ASP A 242 5.08 -15.65 -4.30
N GLU A 243 4.00 -16.41 -4.12
CA GLU A 243 3.56 -17.38 -5.13
C GLU A 243 3.09 -16.70 -6.42
N LEU A 244 2.36 -15.59 -6.32
CA LEU A 244 1.96 -14.79 -7.49
C LEU A 244 3.16 -14.21 -8.23
N ALA A 245 4.19 -13.80 -7.51
CA ALA A 245 5.37 -13.17 -8.09
C ALA A 245 6.42 -14.15 -8.64
N LYS A 246 6.26 -15.46 -8.46
CA LYS A 246 7.18 -16.49 -9.00
C LYS A 246 7.32 -16.43 -10.51
N ILE A 247 6.32 -15.90 -11.21
CA ILE A 247 6.35 -15.73 -12.66
C ILE A 247 7.55 -14.86 -13.10
N PHE A 248 7.97 -13.90 -12.26
CA PHE A 248 9.11 -13.02 -12.53
C PHE A 248 10.47 -13.68 -12.26
N GLU A 249 10.49 -14.83 -11.57
CA GLU A 249 11.69 -15.63 -11.30
C GLU A 249 11.99 -16.65 -12.41
N ALA A 250 11.22 -16.63 -13.50
CA ALA A 250 11.45 -17.51 -14.64
C ALA A 250 12.89 -17.39 -15.16
N ASP A 251 13.45 -18.51 -15.60
CA ASP A 251 14.78 -18.51 -16.18
C ASP A 251 14.74 -17.90 -17.58
N PHE A 252 15.24 -16.68 -17.71
CA PHE A 252 15.33 -15.97 -18.99
C PHE A 252 16.67 -16.21 -19.71
N SER A 253 17.45 -17.22 -19.31
CA SER A 253 18.75 -17.56 -19.91
C SER A 253 18.70 -18.29 -21.27
N ASP A 254 17.53 -18.38 -21.90
CA ASP A 254 17.40 -18.98 -23.23
C ASP A 254 18.12 -18.14 -24.30
N ASP A 255 19.02 -18.80 -25.03
CA ASP A 255 20.03 -18.32 -25.99
C ASP A 255 19.85 -16.89 -26.54
N PRO A 256 20.90 -16.05 -26.55
CA PRO A 256 20.87 -14.83 -27.33
C PRO A 256 20.59 -15.20 -28.79
N VAL A 257 19.45 -14.76 -29.32
CA VAL A 257 19.22 -14.74 -30.75
C VAL A 257 20.45 -14.04 -31.34
N LYS A 258 21.25 -14.80 -32.10
CA LYS A 258 22.49 -14.33 -32.69
C LYS A 258 22.26 -12.95 -33.29
N VAL A 259 22.80 -11.92 -32.64
CA VAL A 259 23.01 -10.63 -33.27
C VAL A 259 23.86 -10.95 -34.50
N ASN A 260 23.28 -10.77 -35.68
CA ASN A 260 24.07 -10.71 -36.91
C ASN A 260 25.02 -9.52 -36.73
N THR A 261 26.24 -9.80 -36.28
CA THR A 261 27.39 -8.91 -36.38
C THR A 261 27.67 -8.71 -37.86
N ALA A 262 26.96 -7.75 -38.45
CA ALA A 262 27.16 -7.30 -39.82
C ALA A 262 27.12 -5.77 -39.89
N LEU A 263 27.63 -5.07 -38.87
CA LEU A 263 27.87 -3.62 -38.91
C LEU A 263 29.12 -3.18 -38.11
N GLU A 264 30.11 -4.07 -37.96
CA GLU A 264 31.47 -3.69 -37.55
C GLU A 264 32.46 -4.14 -38.63
N ASP A 265 32.43 -3.47 -39.78
CA ASP A 265 33.55 -3.40 -40.72
C ASP A 265 33.20 -2.38 -41.81
N ASN A 266 33.27 -1.08 -41.47
CA ASN A 266 33.41 -0.02 -42.48
C ASN A 266 33.78 1.36 -41.91
N LEU A 267 34.64 1.42 -40.88
CA LEU A 267 35.22 2.68 -40.39
C LEU A 267 36.73 2.57 -40.21
N SER A 268 37.44 2.15 -41.26
CA SER A 268 38.90 2.34 -41.35
C SER A 268 39.41 2.39 -42.79
N ALA A 269 38.95 3.39 -43.57
CA ALA A 269 39.73 3.92 -44.68
C ALA A 269 39.13 5.25 -45.17
N SER A 270 40.00 6.20 -45.50
CA SER A 270 39.72 7.50 -46.13
C SER A 270 39.27 8.63 -45.20
N SER A 271 40.21 9.45 -44.74
CA SER A 271 40.48 10.71 -45.45
C SER A 271 41.63 11.50 -44.80
N SER A 272 42.69 11.69 -45.58
CA SER A 272 43.70 12.74 -45.41
C SER A 272 43.52 13.77 -46.53
N GLU A 273 43.45 15.04 -46.11
CA GLU A 273 43.80 16.28 -46.83
C GLU A 273 42.95 16.73 -48.04
N GLU A 274 42.25 17.86 -47.92
CA GLU A 274 42.78 19.19 -48.29
C GLU A 274 41.83 20.35 -47.90
N ALA A 275 42.44 21.49 -47.53
CA ALA A 275 41.86 22.79 -47.19
C ALA A 275 41.37 23.53 -48.48
N SER A 276 40.62 24.64 -48.55
CA SER A 276 40.26 25.76 -47.68
C SER A 276 39.26 26.67 -48.45
N LYS A 277 38.34 27.38 -47.75
CA LYS A 277 38.12 28.86 -47.77
C LYS A 277 36.68 29.31 -47.48
N GLY A 278 36.56 30.24 -46.52
CA GLY A 278 35.52 31.29 -46.36
C GLY A 278 34.14 30.79 -45.92
N GLU A 279 33.44 31.33 -44.91
CA GLU A 279 33.35 32.72 -44.48
C GLU A 279 32.73 32.80 -43.07
N ARG A 280 33.06 33.86 -42.33
CA ARG A 280 32.70 34.13 -40.92
C ARG A 280 31.22 34.50 -40.75
N VAL A 281 30.51 33.84 -39.82
CA VAL A 281 29.49 34.50 -38.97
C VAL A 281 29.50 33.87 -37.56
N THR A 282 29.49 34.73 -36.56
CA THR A 282 29.54 34.51 -35.10
C THR A 282 28.21 34.02 -34.51
N LYS A 283 28.23 33.06 -33.56
CA LYS A 283 27.80 33.24 -32.14
C LYS A 283 27.65 31.93 -31.35
N GLU A 284 28.03 32.05 -30.07
CA GLU A 284 27.60 31.32 -28.87
C GLU A 284 28.06 29.85 -28.65
N LYS A 285 28.92 29.71 -27.62
CA LYS A 285 29.34 28.45 -26.99
C LYS A 285 28.20 27.95 -26.12
N ASP A 286 27.60 26.81 -26.47
CA ASP A 286 26.89 25.98 -25.49
C ASP A 286 27.92 25.09 -24.78
N GLU A 287 28.20 25.41 -23.52
CA GLU A 287 28.88 24.49 -22.59
C GLU A 287 27.90 23.36 -22.23
N LYS A 288 28.01 22.22 -22.91
CA LYS A 288 27.39 20.98 -22.45
C LYS A 288 28.15 20.48 -21.21
N ILE A 289 27.56 20.68 -20.04
CA ILE A 289 28.01 20.08 -18.79
C ILE A 289 27.64 18.60 -18.83
N THR A 290 28.64 17.72 -18.92
CA THR A 290 28.45 16.26 -18.80
C THR A 290 28.42 15.91 -17.32
N VAL A 291 27.25 15.51 -16.81
CA VAL A 291 27.07 15.03 -15.43
C VAL A 291 27.35 13.52 -15.42
N SER A 292 28.10 13.00 -14.44
CA SER A 292 28.35 11.56 -14.37
C SER A 292 27.07 10.80 -14.03
N GLU A 293 26.94 9.61 -14.62
CA GLU A 293 25.79 8.71 -14.46
C GLU A 293 25.52 8.35 -12.99
N THR A 294 26.59 8.27 -12.18
CA THR A 294 26.52 8.04 -10.73
C THR A 294 25.87 9.20 -9.96
N LEU A 295 26.13 10.45 -10.34
CA LEU A 295 25.57 11.62 -9.67
C LEU A 295 24.07 11.80 -9.97
N LEU A 296 23.63 11.38 -11.16
CA LEU A 296 22.22 11.37 -11.52
C LEU A 296 21.46 10.26 -10.80
N ALA A 297 22.07 9.08 -10.65
CA ALA A 297 21.50 7.99 -9.86
C ALA A 297 21.32 8.37 -8.39
N ASP A 298 22.38 8.88 -7.74
CA ASP A 298 22.32 9.32 -6.34
C ASP A 298 21.30 10.46 -6.15
N PHE A 299 21.19 11.38 -7.13
CA PHE A 299 20.19 12.46 -7.09
C PHE A 299 18.76 11.93 -7.23
N LEU A 300 18.52 10.92 -8.07
CA LEU A 300 17.21 10.31 -8.25
C LEU A 300 16.80 9.49 -7.02
N GLU A 301 17.74 8.76 -6.41
CA GLU A 301 17.54 8.05 -5.14
C GLU A 301 17.21 9.04 -4.02
N MET A 302 18.02 10.09 -3.85
CA MET A 302 17.75 11.15 -2.87
C MET A 302 16.41 11.85 -3.16
N SER A 303 16.04 12.07 -4.42
CA SER A 303 14.74 12.66 -4.79
C SER A 303 13.57 11.75 -4.44
N GLY A 304 13.73 10.43 -4.59
CA GLY A 304 12.77 9.43 -4.16
C GLY A 304 12.59 9.47 -2.64
N GLU A 305 13.69 9.42 -1.89
CA GLU A 305 13.67 9.53 -0.43
C GLU A 305 13.07 10.85 0.06
N LEU A 306 13.43 11.98 -0.57
CA LEU A 306 12.89 13.30 -0.23
C LEU A 306 11.40 13.38 -0.51
N THR A 307 10.90 12.70 -1.54
CA THR A 307 9.48 12.63 -1.87
C THR A 307 8.73 11.81 -0.82
N VAL A 308 9.26 10.66 -0.43
CA VAL A 308 8.70 9.83 0.66
C VAL A 308 8.70 10.60 1.99
N ILE A 309 9.81 11.26 2.33
CA ILE A 309 9.93 12.07 3.56
C ILE A 309 8.97 13.27 3.52
N ARG A 310 8.93 14.02 2.41
CA ARG A 310 8.01 15.15 2.24
C ARG A 310 6.56 14.72 2.40
N ASN A 311 6.18 13.59 1.80
CA ASN A 311 4.82 13.08 1.88
C ASN A 311 4.48 12.54 3.27
N THR A 312 5.43 11.93 3.96
CA THR A 312 5.28 11.50 5.36
C THR A 312 5.13 12.69 6.31
N ILE A 313 5.90 13.76 6.08
CA ILE A 313 5.77 15.02 6.81
C ILE A 313 4.40 15.63 6.54
N PHE A 314 3.94 15.67 5.28
CA PHE A 314 2.59 16.16 4.94
C PHE A 314 1.50 15.37 5.66
N LYS A 315 1.54 14.02 5.64
CA LYS A 315 0.60 13.18 6.40
C LYS A 315 0.62 13.49 7.91
N SER A 316 1.80 13.70 8.48
CA SER A 316 1.94 14.06 9.90
C SER A 316 1.39 15.45 10.20
N LEU A 317 1.57 16.40 9.28
CA LEU A 317 1.07 17.78 9.37
C LEU A 317 -0.46 17.82 9.26
N THR A 318 -1.06 17.05 8.35
CA THR A 318 -2.52 16.95 8.22
C THR A 318 -3.14 16.31 9.48
N ARG A 319 -2.52 15.25 10.03
CA ARG A 319 -2.94 14.65 11.31
C ARG A 319 -2.83 15.63 12.49
N LEU A 320 -1.78 16.46 12.53
CA LEU A 320 -1.63 17.49 13.56
C LEU A 320 -2.60 18.66 13.38
N GLN A 321 -2.89 19.07 12.15
CA GLN A 321 -3.88 20.11 11.86
C GLN A 321 -5.30 19.66 12.19
N GLY A 322 -5.66 18.40 11.94
CA GLY A 322 -6.95 17.84 12.39
C GLY A 322 -7.08 17.81 13.93
N LYS A 323 -6.00 17.50 14.65
CA LYS A 323 -5.97 17.58 16.11
C LYS A 323 -6.04 19.01 16.65
N LEU A 324 -5.36 19.97 16.01
CA LEU A 324 -5.39 21.39 16.40
C LEU A 324 -6.68 22.12 16.02
N SER A 325 -7.40 21.67 14.98
CA SER A 325 -8.73 22.20 14.66
C SER A 325 -9.80 21.68 15.62
N GLY A 326 -9.66 20.46 16.14
CA GLY A 326 -10.56 19.92 17.17
C GLY A 326 -10.38 20.54 18.56
N ASP A 327 -9.19 21.07 18.87
CA ASP A 327 -8.90 21.66 20.19
C ASP A 327 -9.38 23.13 20.33
N ARG A 328 -9.81 23.78 19.24
CA ARG A 328 -10.30 25.17 19.27
C ARG A 328 -11.75 25.32 19.76
N ASP A 329 -12.50 24.23 19.83
CA ASP A 329 -13.89 24.25 20.30
C ASP A 329 -14.03 24.13 21.83
N LEU A 330 -12.91 24.10 22.58
CA LEU A 330 -12.88 24.01 24.05
C LEU A 330 -12.56 25.31 24.80
N GLU A 331 -12.37 26.46 24.13
CA GLU A 331 -12.18 27.76 24.81
C GLU A 331 -13.49 28.56 25.05
N HIS A 332 -14.65 28.00 24.71
CA HIS A 332 -15.95 28.59 25.02
C HIS A 332 -16.93 27.57 25.61
N LEU A 333 -16.67 27.09 26.83
CA LEU A 333 -17.70 26.61 27.76
C LEU A 333 -17.26 26.78 29.22
#